data_AF-A0A7S0ZND8-F1
#
_entry.id   AF-A0A7S0ZND8-F1
#
_cell.length_a   1.000
_cell.length_b   1.000
_cell.length_c   1.000
_cell.angle_alpha   90.00
_cell.angle_beta   90.00
_cell.angle_gamma   90.00
#
_symmetry.space_group_name_H-M   'P 1'
#
loop_
_entity.id
_entity.type
_entity.pdbx_description
1 polymer ?
#
loop_
_entity_poly.entity_id
_entity_poly.type
_entity_poly.pdbx_seq_one_letter_code
_entity_poly.pdbx_strand_id
1 'polypeptide(L)'
;MQSKQEALMKQAADSHDTVEILYAHCLVRFREIPPESGAEGFVEAIVQNVSAESGQRPSRPNCFRVRARYLVGCDGPAGPVARETGFKYDGFANVTQSTSFLVKSKSMSEYALRHLGASNQYQITRHGVGVGLVTHVEPDEGLWNFIGSWFHRPEEWQNKQEKTVREFMGPLDFEIHASKSWYWNFFVARSFRRRRIFICGDAAHSWPPICGLGGNTGYGCASNLAWKLAAALRGWGGELLLDSYNVER
;
A
#
# COMPACT_ATOMS: atom_id res chain seq x y z
N MET A 1 -4.14 4.51 -11.58
CA MET A 1 -3.05 3.55 -11.87
C MET A 1 -3.06 2.37 -10.91
N GLN A 2 -2.86 2.55 -9.60
CA GLN A 2 -2.88 1.45 -8.61
C GLN A 2 -4.20 0.66 -8.60
N SER A 3 -5.35 1.34 -8.62
CA SER A 3 -6.67 0.68 -8.67
C SER A 3 -6.83 -0.31 -9.84
N LYS A 4 -6.29 0.01 -11.01
CA LYS A 4 -6.32 -0.88 -12.19
C LYS A 4 -5.38 -2.07 -12.00
N GLN A 5 -4.18 -1.85 -11.44
CA GLN A 5 -3.24 -2.93 -11.11
C GLN A 5 -3.84 -3.89 -10.08
N GLU A 6 -4.44 -3.38 -9.01
CA GLU A 6 -5.10 -4.20 -7.99
C GLU A 6 -6.30 -4.98 -8.54
N ALA A 7 -7.09 -4.38 -9.44
CA ALA A 7 -8.17 -5.09 -10.12
C ALA A 7 -7.66 -6.27 -10.96
N LEU A 8 -6.56 -6.08 -11.71
CA LEU A 8 -5.93 -7.14 -12.50
C LEU A 8 -5.32 -8.24 -11.60
N MET A 9 -4.64 -7.86 -10.51
CA MET A 9 -4.11 -8.81 -9.54
C MET A 9 -5.22 -9.61 -8.86
N LYS A 10 -6.35 -8.97 -8.54
CA LYS A 10 -7.54 -9.62 -8.01
C LYS A 10 -8.10 -10.62 -9.02
N GLN A 11 -8.27 -10.23 -10.28
CA GLN A 11 -8.76 -11.12 -11.33
C GLN A 11 -7.84 -12.35 -11.51
N ALA A 12 -6.53 -12.15 -11.46
CA ALA A 12 -5.56 -13.24 -11.52
C ALA A 12 -5.69 -14.16 -10.29
N ALA A 13 -5.82 -13.59 -9.09
CA ALA A 13 -6.02 -14.36 -7.87
C ALA A 13 -7.33 -15.17 -7.88
N ASP A 14 -8.45 -14.57 -8.32
CA ASP A 14 -9.74 -15.24 -8.45
C ASP A 14 -9.72 -16.38 -9.50
N SER A 15 -8.75 -16.37 -10.43
CA SER A 15 -8.59 -17.44 -11.42
C SER A 15 -7.90 -18.70 -10.85
N HIS A 16 -7.45 -18.66 -9.59
CA HIS A 16 -6.80 -19.78 -8.91
C HIS A 16 -7.67 -20.32 -7.77
N ASP A 17 -8.13 -21.57 -7.90
CA ASP A 17 -8.94 -22.26 -6.88
C ASP A 17 -8.27 -22.38 -5.50
N THR A 18 -6.95 -22.19 -5.44
CA THR A 18 -6.15 -22.25 -4.22
C THR A 18 -6.07 -20.91 -3.48
N VAL A 19 -6.65 -19.84 -4.02
CA VAL A 19 -6.63 -18.50 -3.43
C VAL A 19 -8.04 -18.08 -3.04
N GLU A 20 -8.21 -17.70 -1.78
CA GLU A 20 -9.45 -17.12 -1.27
C GLU A 20 -9.18 -15.67 -0.83
N ILE A 21 -9.94 -14.72 -1.38
CA ILE A 21 -9.88 -13.30 -1.00
C ILE A 21 -11.16 -12.93 -0.26
N LEU A 22 -11.00 -12.43 0.97
CA LEU A 22 -12.10 -11.99 1.82
C LEU A 22 -12.04 -10.48 2.04
N TYR A 23 -12.85 -9.73 1.28
CA TYR A 23 -13.05 -8.29 1.52
C TYR A 23 -13.97 -8.04 2.71
N ALA A 24 -13.88 -6.84 3.30
CA ALA A 24 -14.63 -6.48 4.51
C ALA A 24 -14.36 -7.44 5.69
N HIS A 25 -13.15 -8.00 5.76
CA HIS A 25 -12.70 -8.82 6.87
C HIS A 25 -11.46 -8.19 7.50
N CYS A 26 -11.43 -8.17 8.83
CA CYS A 26 -10.35 -7.62 9.61
C CYS A 26 -9.70 -8.70 10.48
N LEU A 27 -8.37 -8.74 10.51
CA LEU A 27 -7.62 -9.55 11.45
C LEU A 27 -7.73 -8.90 12.84
N VAL A 28 -8.39 -9.60 13.78
CA VAL A 28 -8.64 -9.08 15.13
C VAL A 28 -7.48 -9.39 16.07
N ARG A 29 -6.95 -10.61 15.99
CA ARG A 29 -5.80 -11.08 16.76
C ARG A 29 -5.24 -12.34 16.15
N PHE A 30 -3.99 -12.65 16.46
CA PHE A 30 -3.37 -13.92 16.12
C PHE A 30 -2.39 -14.37 17.20
N ARG A 31 -2.06 -15.65 17.20
CA ARG A 31 -1.00 -16.23 18.04
C ARG A 31 -0.31 -17.36 17.30
N GLU A 32 1.00 -17.47 17.49
CA GLU A 32 1.75 -18.64 17.06
C GLU A 32 1.58 -19.76 18.10
N ILE A 33 1.23 -20.95 17.63
CA ILE A 33 1.15 -22.18 18.40
C ILE A 33 2.40 -23.01 18.07
N PRO A 34 3.25 -23.31 19.06
CA PRO A 34 4.44 -24.13 18.85
C PRO A 34 4.07 -25.57 18.46
N PRO A 35 4.99 -26.31 17.83
CA PRO A 35 4.80 -27.74 17.60
C PRO A 35 4.71 -28.49 18.94
N GLU A 36 3.84 -29.50 19.02
CA GLU A 36 3.65 -30.34 20.20
C GLU A 36 3.47 -31.80 19.77
N SER A 37 4.21 -32.73 20.38
CA SER A 37 4.04 -34.19 20.27
C SER A 37 3.76 -34.72 18.86
N GLY A 38 4.57 -34.34 17.88
CA GLY A 38 4.46 -34.80 16.48
C GLY A 38 3.54 -33.97 15.59
N ALA A 39 2.86 -32.96 16.13
CA ALA A 39 2.09 -32.00 15.33
C ALA A 39 2.95 -30.77 14.95
N GLU A 40 2.88 -30.37 13.69
CA GLU A 40 3.48 -29.12 13.24
C GLU A 40 2.81 -27.89 13.88
N GLY A 41 3.64 -26.94 14.31
CA GLY A 41 3.20 -25.62 14.76
C GLY A 41 2.45 -24.86 13.66
N PHE A 42 1.66 -23.88 14.08
CA PHE A 42 0.81 -23.10 13.19
C PHE A 42 0.52 -21.73 13.77
N VAL A 43 -0.01 -20.83 12.96
CA VAL A 43 -0.58 -19.56 13.41
C VAL A 43 -2.10 -19.70 13.48
N GLU A 44 -2.65 -19.35 14.62
CA GLU A 44 -4.09 -19.23 14.84
C GLU A 44 -4.48 -17.76 14.74
N ALA A 45 -5.37 -17.42 13.81
CA ALA A 45 -5.86 -16.06 13.60
C ALA A 45 -7.38 -16.00 13.82
N ILE A 46 -7.85 -14.91 14.40
CA ILE A 46 -9.26 -14.59 14.54
C ILE A 46 -9.58 -13.46 13.57
N VAL A 47 -10.54 -13.71 12.69
CA VAL A 47 -10.96 -12.80 11.63
C VAL A 47 -12.41 -12.41 11.86
N GLN A 48 -12.70 -11.12 11.80
CA GLN A 48 -14.04 -10.58 11.92
C GLN A 48 -14.50 -10.01 10.59
N ASN A 49 -15.73 -10.33 10.19
CA ASN A 49 -16.41 -9.62 9.13
C ASN A 49 -16.88 -8.25 9.65
N VAL A 50 -16.49 -7.20 8.97
CA VAL A 50 -16.79 -5.79 9.32
C VAL A 50 -17.77 -5.16 8.33
N SER A 51 -18.41 -5.95 7.46
CA SER A 51 -19.49 -5.45 6.61
C SER A 51 -20.65 -4.97 7.49
N ALA A 52 -20.85 -3.67 7.55
CA ALA A 52 -22.10 -3.09 8.03
C ALA A 52 -23.16 -3.23 6.92
N GLU A 53 -24.26 -3.91 7.22
CA GLU A 53 -25.53 -3.83 6.49
C GLU A 53 -25.46 -3.99 4.95
N SER A 54 -25.00 -5.14 4.47
CA SER A 54 -25.60 -5.70 3.25
C SER A 54 -26.58 -6.77 3.70
N GLY A 55 -27.88 -6.63 3.43
CA GLY A 55 -28.94 -7.57 3.82
C GLY A 55 -28.80 -9.00 3.25
N GLN A 56 -27.63 -9.38 2.75
CA GLN A 56 -27.25 -10.73 2.36
C GLN A 56 -26.71 -11.49 3.58
N ARG A 57 -27.19 -12.72 3.78
CA ARG A 57 -26.68 -13.62 4.81
C ARG A 57 -25.20 -13.92 4.52
N PRO A 58 -24.27 -13.66 5.45
CA PRO A 58 -22.85 -13.88 5.20
C PRO A 58 -22.56 -15.38 5.04
N SER A 59 -21.63 -15.73 4.14
CA SER A 59 -21.17 -17.10 3.90
C SER A 59 -20.35 -17.68 5.06
N ARG A 60 -19.87 -16.82 5.96
CA ARG A 60 -19.11 -17.16 7.17
C ARG A 60 -19.73 -16.50 8.40
N PRO A 61 -19.52 -17.06 9.61
CA PRO A 61 -19.94 -16.39 10.83
C PRO A 61 -19.21 -15.05 10.97
N ASN A 62 -19.83 -14.11 11.68
CA ASN A 62 -19.33 -12.74 11.84
C ASN A 62 -17.90 -12.68 12.41
N CYS A 63 -17.50 -13.70 13.15
CA CYS A 63 -16.14 -13.91 13.63
C CYS A 63 -15.81 -15.39 13.48
N PHE A 64 -14.66 -15.70 12.88
CA PHE A 64 -14.20 -17.07 12.67
C PHE A 64 -12.69 -17.21 12.88
N ARG A 65 -12.27 -18.47 13.02
CA ARG A 65 -10.88 -18.85 13.26
C ARG A 65 -10.26 -19.38 11.98
N VAL A 66 -9.04 -18.93 11.70
CA VAL A 66 -8.19 -19.45 10.62
C VAL A 66 -6.95 -20.08 11.24
N ARG A 67 -6.64 -21.31 10.80
CA ARG A 67 -5.39 -22.00 11.11
C ARG A 67 -4.53 -22.00 9.87
N ALA A 68 -3.33 -21.41 9.95
CA ALA A 68 -2.39 -21.32 8.82
C ALA A 68 -0.98 -21.75 9.24
N ARG A 69 -0.18 -22.26 8.31
CA ARG A 69 1.23 -22.60 8.57
C ARG A 69 2.10 -21.37 8.80
N TYR A 70 1.75 -20.28 8.11
CA TYR A 70 2.43 -19.00 8.13
C TYR A 70 1.40 -17.86 8.11
N LEU A 71 1.78 -16.71 8.63
CA LEU A 71 1.04 -15.44 8.53
C LEU A 71 1.96 -14.40 7.89
N VAL A 72 1.48 -13.68 6.88
CA VAL A 72 2.22 -12.58 6.24
C VAL A 72 1.44 -11.29 6.44
N GLY A 73 2.03 -10.33 7.14
CA GLY A 73 1.52 -8.97 7.30
C GLY A 73 1.83 -8.14 6.06
N CYS A 74 0.81 -7.96 5.21
CA CYS A 74 0.80 -7.01 4.08
C CYS A 74 -0.18 -5.86 4.37
N ASP A 75 -0.31 -5.51 5.65
CA ASP A 75 -1.35 -4.66 6.25
C ASP A 75 -0.95 -3.17 6.32
N GLY A 76 0.11 -2.79 5.61
CA GLY A 76 0.56 -1.41 5.48
C GLY A 76 1.32 -0.87 6.70
N PRO A 77 1.66 0.43 6.69
CA PRO A 77 2.40 1.06 7.77
C PRO A 77 1.61 0.97 9.08
N ALA A 78 2.29 0.57 10.17
CA ALA A 78 1.68 0.38 11.49
C ALA A 78 0.53 -0.65 11.55
N GLY A 79 0.47 -1.57 10.58
CA GLY A 79 -0.48 -2.68 10.56
C GLY A 79 -0.42 -3.57 11.83
N PRO A 80 -1.55 -4.19 12.22
CA PRO A 80 -1.63 -5.02 13.42
C PRO A 80 -0.60 -6.15 13.47
N VAL A 81 -0.27 -6.79 12.34
CA VAL A 81 0.67 -7.92 12.33
C VAL A 81 2.04 -7.49 12.82
N ALA A 82 2.56 -6.39 12.26
CA ALA A 82 3.89 -5.94 12.62
C ALA A 82 3.96 -5.42 14.07
N ARG A 83 2.91 -4.69 14.48
CA ARG A 83 2.78 -4.12 15.83
C ARG A 83 2.66 -5.19 16.91
N GLU A 84 1.73 -6.13 16.76
CA GLU A 84 1.45 -7.17 17.76
C GLU A 84 2.61 -8.16 17.89
N THR A 85 3.27 -8.49 16.78
CA THR A 85 4.47 -9.33 16.81
C THR A 85 5.66 -8.60 17.43
N GLY A 86 5.63 -7.26 17.50
CA GLY A 86 6.66 -6.43 18.11
C GLY A 86 7.89 -6.21 17.23
N PHE A 87 7.71 -6.18 15.91
CA PHE A 87 8.77 -5.79 14.97
C PHE A 87 9.31 -4.39 15.31
N LYS A 88 10.60 -4.20 15.07
CA LYS A 88 11.30 -2.95 15.35
C LYS A 88 11.74 -2.33 14.04
N TYR A 89 11.81 -1.02 14.00
CA TYR A 89 12.05 -0.24 12.80
C TYR A 89 13.20 0.73 13.03
N ASP A 90 13.98 0.94 11.97
CA ASP A 90 14.93 2.04 11.86
C ASP A 90 14.39 3.08 10.88
N GLY A 91 14.62 4.36 11.18
CA GLY A 91 14.15 5.49 10.39
C GLY A 91 13.08 6.33 11.09
N PHE A 92 12.24 6.99 10.30
CA PHE A 92 11.34 8.05 10.73
C PHE A 92 9.93 7.81 10.17
N ALA A 93 8.92 7.90 11.04
CA ALA A 93 7.52 7.92 10.65
C ALA A 93 6.98 9.35 10.66
N ASN A 94 5.97 9.63 9.83
CA ASN A 94 5.29 10.92 9.77
C ASN A 94 6.23 12.11 9.56
N VAL A 95 7.21 11.96 8.66
CA VAL A 95 8.25 12.97 8.37
C VAL A 95 7.66 14.28 7.87
N THR A 96 6.68 14.18 6.97
CA THR A 96 5.93 15.31 6.45
C THR A 96 4.56 14.83 5.98
N GLN A 97 3.60 15.73 5.82
CA GLN A 97 2.28 15.43 5.28
C GLN A 97 2.15 16.06 3.89
N SER A 98 1.59 15.30 2.95
CA SER A 98 1.20 15.81 1.64
C SER A 98 -0.26 15.54 1.39
N THR A 99 -0.86 16.31 0.49
CA THR A 99 -2.22 16.07 0.02
C THR A 99 -2.19 15.79 -1.48
N SER A 100 -2.77 14.66 -1.84
CA SER A 100 -3.04 14.28 -3.22
C SER A 100 -4.43 14.76 -3.62
N PHE A 101 -4.54 15.42 -4.76
CA PHE A 101 -5.78 15.91 -5.36
C PHE A 101 -5.98 15.19 -6.69
N LEU A 102 -7.08 14.46 -6.81
CA LEU A 102 -7.52 13.89 -8.07
C LEU A 102 -8.30 14.96 -8.84
N VAL A 103 -7.72 15.42 -9.94
CA VAL A 103 -8.19 16.56 -10.71
C VAL A 103 -8.55 16.11 -12.12
N LYS A 104 -9.68 16.57 -12.65
CA LYS A 104 -10.07 16.37 -14.04
C LYS A 104 -10.01 17.68 -14.82
N SER A 105 -9.26 17.66 -15.91
CA SER A 105 -9.09 18.79 -16.83
C SER A 105 -8.59 18.29 -18.19
N LYS A 106 -9.46 18.35 -19.20
CA LYS A 106 -9.08 18.05 -20.60
C LYS A 106 -8.18 19.15 -21.18
N SER A 107 -8.45 20.40 -20.83
CA SER A 107 -7.62 21.54 -21.25
C SER A 107 -6.18 21.40 -20.73
N MET A 108 -5.98 20.85 -19.52
CA MET A 108 -4.65 20.53 -19.02
C MET A 108 -3.96 19.42 -19.83
N SER A 109 -4.67 18.34 -20.19
CA SER A 109 -4.13 17.31 -21.10
C SER A 109 -3.68 17.89 -22.43
N GLU A 110 -4.53 18.70 -23.07
CA GLU A 110 -4.19 19.34 -24.34
C GLU A 110 -2.99 20.28 -24.20
N TYR A 111 -2.96 21.10 -23.15
CA TYR A 111 -1.86 22.02 -22.89
C TYR A 111 -0.53 21.29 -22.65
N ALA A 112 -0.53 20.30 -21.75
CA ALA A 112 0.67 19.55 -21.42
C ALA A 112 1.24 18.83 -22.65
N LEU A 113 0.39 18.15 -23.43
CA LEU A 113 0.83 17.45 -24.64
C LEU A 113 1.37 18.41 -25.71
N ARG A 114 0.78 19.60 -25.88
CA ARG A 114 1.23 20.58 -26.88
C ARG A 114 2.50 21.34 -26.48
N HIS A 115 2.66 21.66 -25.20
CA HIS A 115 3.69 22.61 -24.75
C HIS A 115 4.80 21.98 -23.91
N LEU A 116 4.50 20.93 -23.16
CA LEU A 116 5.47 20.27 -22.27
C LEU A 116 5.97 18.94 -22.85
N GLY A 117 5.25 18.38 -23.82
CA GLY A 117 5.51 17.06 -24.40
C GLY A 117 4.96 15.95 -23.51
N ALA A 118 4.84 14.74 -24.06
CA ALA A 118 4.30 13.60 -23.32
C ALA A 118 5.27 13.13 -22.23
N SER A 119 4.82 13.17 -20.97
CA SER A 119 5.53 12.61 -19.81
C SER A 119 4.56 11.84 -18.91
N ASN A 120 5.05 10.86 -18.16
CA ASN A 120 4.28 10.21 -17.10
C ASN A 120 4.14 11.10 -15.85
N GLN A 121 5.04 12.07 -15.68
CA GLN A 121 5.15 12.93 -14.51
C GLN A 121 5.73 14.30 -14.87
N TYR A 122 5.16 15.35 -14.29
CA TYR A 122 5.68 16.71 -14.36
C TYR A 122 5.95 17.22 -12.95
N GLN A 123 7.07 17.90 -12.78
CA GLN A 123 7.42 18.59 -11.55
C GLN A 123 7.24 20.09 -11.77
N ILE A 124 6.40 20.71 -10.95
CA ILE A 124 6.09 22.14 -11.05
C ILE A 124 6.74 22.83 -9.86
N THR A 125 7.65 23.77 -10.13
CA THR A 125 8.26 24.59 -9.09
C THR A 125 7.73 26.01 -9.19
N ARG A 126 7.19 26.54 -8.10
CA ARG A 126 6.66 27.91 -8.07
C ARG A 126 7.25 28.68 -6.88
N HIS A 127 7.88 29.80 -7.20
CA HIS A 127 8.48 30.68 -6.19
C HIS A 127 7.43 31.13 -5.17
N GLY A 128 7.74 31.01 -3.87
CA GLY A 128 6.85 31.36 -2.77
C GLY A 128 5.70 30.37 -2.49
N VAL A 129 5.59 29.28 -3.26
CA VAL A 129 4.55 28.24 -3.07
C VAL A 129 5.16 26.85 -2.86
N GLY A 130 6.24 26.51 -3.57
CA GLY A 130 7.00 25.27 -3.40
C GLY A 130 7.01 24.37 -4.64
N VAL A 131 7.21 23.07 -4.43
CA VAL A 131 7.34 22.06 -5.48
C VAL A 131 6.13 21.14 -5.48
N GLY A 132 5.34 21.16 -6.55
CA GLY A 132 4.23 20.25 -6.80
C GLY A 132 4.62 19.13 -7.75
N LEU A 133 3.96 17.98 -7.62
CA LEU A 133 4.11 16.85 -8.52
C LEU A 133 2.79 16.57 -9.22
N VAL A 134 2.81 16.45 -10.53
CA VAL A 134 1.62 16.16 -11.35
C VAL A 134 1.85 14.88 -12.12
N THR A 135 0.98 13.90 -11.92
CA THR A 135 1.05 12.62 -12.65
C THR A 135 -0.23 12.40 -13.44
N HIS A 136 -0.07 11.92 -14.68
CA HIS A 136 -1.21 11.46 -15.45
C HIS A 136 -1.77 10.20 -14.81
N VAL A 137 -3.08 10.18 -14.56
CA VAL A 137 -3.80 8.97 -14.13
C VAL A 137 -4.43 8.33 -15.35
N GLU A 138 -5.22 9.11 -16.10
CA GLU A 138 -5.88 8.72 -17.35
C GLU A 138 -5.81 9.90 -18.34
N PRO A 139 -4.78 9.95 -19.20
CA PRO A 139 -4.52 11.12 -20.04
C PRO A 139 -5.69 11.44 -20.98
N ASP A 140 -6.33 10.42 -21.55
CA ASP A 140 -7.44 10.55 -22.50
C ASP A 140 -8.72 11.10 -21.86
N GLU A 141 -8.93 10.82 -20.57
CA GLU A 141 -10.07 11.33 -19.81
C GLU A 141 -9.79 12.68 -19.15
N GLY A 142 -8.55 13.17 -19.26
CA GLY A 142 -8.08 14.36 -18.58
C GLY A 142 -7.97 14.17 -17.08
N LEU A 143 -7.68 12.95 -16.58
CA LEU A 143 -7.58 12.68 -15.15
C LEU A 143 -6.13 12.71 -14.67
N TRP A 144 -5.90 13.47 -13.61
CA TRP A 144 -4.58 13.81 -13.10
C TRP A 144 -4.53 13.72 -11.58
N ASN A 145 -3.37 13.38 -11.04
CA ASN A 145 -3.12 13.44 -9.62
C ASN A 145 -2.09 14.55 -9.35
N PHE A 146 -2.53 15.55 -8.59
CA PHE A 146 -1.71 16.66 -8.15
C PHE A 146 -1.31 16.45 -6.68
N ILE A 147 -0.02 16.41 -6.37
CA ILE A 147 0.48 16.34 -5.01
C ILE A 147 1.03 17.71 -4.62
N GLY A 148 0.32 18.39 -3.72
CA GLY A 148 0.65 19.74 -3.28
C GLY A 148 1.85 19.76 -2.34
N SER A 149 2.78 20.69 -2.62
CA SER A 149 4.08 20.99 -1.99
C SER A 149 4.75 19.89 -1.16
N TRP A 150 5.96 19.54 -1.58
CA TRP A 150 6.84 18.64 -0.85
C TRP A 150 7.42 19.28 0.44
N PHE A 151 7.15 20.57 0.72
CA PHE A 151 7.87 21.36 1.73
C PHE A 151 7.05 22.50 2.41
N HIS A 152 5.73 22.60 2.25
CA HIS A 152 4.92 23.65 2.90
C HIS A 152 3.77 23.11 3.76
N ARG A 153 3.48 23.83 4.86
CA ARG A 153 2.64 23.38 5.97
C ARG A 153 1.18 23.14 5.53
N PRO A 154 0.62 21.93 5.71
CA PRO A 154 -0.77 21.60 5.39
C PRO A 154 -1.82 22.41 6.15
N GLU A 155 -1.46 22.94 7.34
CA GLU A 155 -2.37 23.69 8.22
C GLU A 155 -2.98 24.92 7.53
N GLU A 156 -2.25 25.55 6.60
CA GLU A 156 -2.75 26.71 5.83
C GLU A 156 -3.63 26.34 4.62
N TRP A 157 -3.66 25.05 4.27
CA TRP A 157 -4.33 24.52 3.06
C TRP A 157 -5.62 23.75 3.36
N GLN A 158 -5.88 23.43 4.63
CA GLN A 158 -7.19 22.94 5.05
C GLN A 158 -8.25 23.97 4.62
N ASN A 159 -9.24 23.51 3.85
CA ASN A 159 -10.33 24.32 3.28
C ASN A 159 -9.95 25.28 2.13
N LYS A 160 -8.75 25.19 1.55
CA LYS A 160 -8.30 26.00 0.39
C LYS A 160 -7.83 25.17 -0.80
N GLN A 161 -8.37 23.95 -0.95
CA GLN A 161 -7.97 22.96 -1.95
C GLN A 161 -7.93 23.53 -3.37
N GLU A 162 -9.01 24.20 -3.79
CA GLU A 162 -9.10 24.82 -5.11
C GLU A 162 -8.05 25.91 -5.31
N LYS A 163 -7.83 26.75 -4.29
CA LYS A 163 -6.80 27.80 -4.34
C LYS A 163 -5.41 27.19 -4.52
N THR A 164 -5.08 26.15 -3.76
CA THR A 164 -3.79 25.45 -3.87
C THR A 164 -3.60 24.86 -5.27
N VAL A 165 -4.59 24.11 -5.77
CA VAL A 165 -4.53 23.52 -7.12
C VAL A 165 -4.38 24.63 -8.17
N ARG A 166 -5.16 25.71 -8.06
CA ARG A 166 -5.10 26.87 -8.97
C ARG A 166 -3.76 27.61 -8.92
N GLU A 167 -3.11 27.69 -7.77
CA GLU A 167 -1.77 28.28 -7.63
C GLU A 167 -0.71 27.52 -8.43
N PHE A 168 -0.82 26.19 -8.55
CA PHE A 168 0.12 25.39 -9.34
C PHE A 168 -0.31 25.21 -10.79
N MET A 169 -1.61 25.07 -11.06
CA MET A 169 -2.16 24.79 -12.40
C MET A 169 -2.45 26.05 -13.22
N GLY A 170 -2.45 27.23 -12.62
CA GLY A 170 -2.69 28.49 -13.32
C GLY A 170 -4.17 28.65 -13.72
N PRO A 171 -4.46 29.34 -14.84
CA PRO A 171 -5.82 29.73 -15.22
C PRO A 171 -6.64 28.61 -15.88
N LEU A 172 -6.12 27.38 -15.94
CA LEU A 172 -6.81 26.25 -16.57
C LEU A 172 -8.07 25.87 -15.77
N ASP A 173 -9.13 25.50 -16.48
CA ASP A 173 -10.33 24.94 -15.87
C ASP A 173 -10.06 23.53 -15.34
N PHE A 174 -10.56 23.23 -14.15
CA PHE A 174 -10.42 21.93 -13.52
C PHE A 174 -11.54 21.62 -12.53
N GLU A 175 -11.81 20.33 -12.33
CA GLU A 175 -12.70 19.80 -11.30
C GLU A 175 -11.89 18.93 -10.33
N ILE A 176 -12.09 19.11 -9.02
CA ILE A 176 -11.49 18.23 -8.00
C ILE A 176 -12.48 17.10 -7.69
N HIS A 177 -12.15 15.87 -8.06
CA HIS A 177 -12.97 14.69 -7.77
C HIS A 177 -12.74 14.14 -6.36
N ALA A 178 -11.51 14.21 -5.87
CA ALA A 178 -11.15 13.69 -4.56
C ALA A 178 -9.88 14.36 -4.02
N SER A 179 -9.75 14.39 -2.70
CA SER A 179 -8.53 14.79 -2.01
C SER A 179 -8.22 13.82 -0.89
N LYS A 180 -6.95 13.44 -0.71
CA LYS A 180 -6.51 12.60 0.40
C LYS A 180 -5.18 13.08 0.94
N SER A 181 -5.14 13.41 2.23
CA SER A 181 -3.90 13.69 2.95
C SER A 181 -3.25 12.39 3.42
N TRP A 182 -1.94 12.35 3.39
CA TRP A 182 -1.14 11.20 3.77
C TRP A 182 0.24 11.65 4.26
N TYR A 183 0.85 10.82 5.10
CA TYR A 183 2.15 11.11 5.70
C TYR A 183 3.26 10.35 4.97
N TRP A 184 4.39 11.01 4.80
CA TRP A 184 5.61 10.37 4.34
C TRP A 184 6.24 9.63 5.49
N ASN A 185 6.60 8.39 5.20
CA ASN A 185 7.36 7.55 6.09
C ASN A 185 8.67 7.22 5.39
N PHE A 186 9.71 7.07 6.20
CA PHE A 186 11.02 6.65 5.76
C PHE A 186 11.58 5.69 6.81
N PHE A 187 11.11 4.45 6.77
CA PHE A 187 11.53 3.43 7.73
C PHE A 187 11.70 2.07 7.06
N VAL A 188 12.46 1.22 7.72
CA VAL A 188 12.63 -0.20 7.40
C VAL A 188 12.59 -1.02 8.68
N ALA A 189 11.96 -2.19 8.63
CA ALA A 189 11.96 -3.12 9.75
C ALA A 189 13.36 -3.73 9.92
N ARG A 190 13.85 -3.83 11.16
CA ARG A 190 15.11 -4.50 11.50
C ARG A 190 15.11 -5.99 11.19
N SER A 191 13.91 -6.55 11.10
CA SER A 191 13.71 -7.92 10.67
C SER A 191 12.37 -8.05 9.98
N PHE A 192 12.29 -8.91 8.98
CA PHE A 192 11.11 -9.14 8.15
C PHE A 192 10.41 -10.47 8.50
N ARG A 193 11.00 -11.23 9.43
CA ARG A 193 10.52 -12.55 9.86
C ARG A 193 10.66 -12.72 11.36
N ARG A 194 9.62 -13.25 11.99
CA ARG A 194 9.66 -13.84 13.33
C ARG A 194 8.99 -15.20 13.28
N ARG A 195 9.82 -16.25 13.21
CA ARG A 195 9.36 -17.66 13.14
C ARG A 195 8.35 -17.86 12.00
N ARG A 196 7.06 -18.04 12.30
CA ARG A 196 6.01 -18.30 11.30
C ARG A 196 5.32 -17.03 10.80
N ILE A 197 5.70 -15.87 11.32
CA ILE A 197 5.12 -14.57 10.99
C ILE A 197 6.12 -13.76 10.17
N PHE A 198 5.66 -13.25 9.02
CA PHE A 198 6.43 -12.42 8.11
C PHE A 198 5.74 -11.07 7.94
N ILE A 199 6.49 -10.05 7.52
CA ILE A 199 5.95 -8.76 7.06
C ILE A 199 6.47 -8.46 5.66
N CYS A 200 5.65 -7.79 4.85
CA CYS A 200 5.94 -7.53 3.44
C CYS A 200 5.33 -6.19 2.98
N GLY A 201 5.99 -5.56 2.01
CA GLY A 201 5.58 -4.26 1.48
C GLY A 201 5.65 -3.16 2.54
N ASP A 202 4.64 -2.30 2.57
CA ASP A 202 4.62 -1.13 3.45
C ASP A 202 4.62 -1.45 4.96
N ALA A 203 4.27 -2.69 5.33
CA ALA A 203 4.42 -3.18 6.70
C ALA A 203 5.90 -3.39 7.08
N ALA A 204 6.76 -3.71 6.11
CA ALA A 204 8.19 -3.93 6.30
C ALA A 204 9.02 -2.66 6.04
N HIS A 205 8.69 -1.89 5.01
CA HIS A 205 9.45 -0.70 4.63
C HIS A 205 8.54 0.35 4.03
N SER A 206 8.77 1.63 4.32
CA SER A 206 8.01 2.71 3.70
C SER A 206 8.94 3.83 3.29
N TRP A 207 8.69 4.37 2.10
CA TRP A 207 9.53 5.37 1.44
C TRP A 207 8.65 6.57 1.03
N PRO A 208 9.24 7.78 0.95
CA PRO A 208 8.64 8.87 0.20
C PRO A 208 8.26 8.42 -1.23
N PRO A 209 7.28 9.06 -1.88
CA PRO A 209 6.74 8.64 -3.18
C PRO A 209 7.73 8.84 -4.35
N ILE A 210 8.99 9.15 -4.04
CA ILE A 210 10.04 9.46 -4.99
C ILE A 210 10.28 8.25 -5.88
N CYS A 211 10.22 8.47 -7.19
CA CYS A 211 10.48 7.47 -8.23
C CYS A 211 9.60 6.20 -8.17
N GLY A 212 8.48 6.21 -7.43
CA GLY A 212 7.60 5.05 -7.34
C GLY A 212 8.25 3.82 -6.67
N LEU A 213 9.25 4.01 -5.81
CA LEU A 213 10.01 2.90 -5.23
C LEU A 213 9.19 2.01 -4.30
N GLY A 214 8.24 2.56 -3.53
CA GLY A 214 7.48 1.83 -2.51
C GLY A 214 6.76 0.60 -3.06
N GLY A 215 5.85 0.81 -4.01
CA GLY A 215 5.06 -0.27 -4.62
C GLY A 215 5.93 -1.30 -5.34
N ASN A 216 6.88 -0.85 -6.16
CA ASN A 216 7.80 -1.76 -6.88
C ASN A 216 8.62 -2.63 -5.94
N THR A 217 9.16 -2.05 -4.86
CA THR A 217 9.91 -2.79 -3.85
C THR A 217 9.01 -3.78 -3.12
N GLY A 218 7.77 -3.39 -2.80
CA GLY A 218 6.76 -4.26 -2.20
C GLY A 218 6.41 -5.48 -3.06
N TYR A 219 6.20 -5.30 -4.36
CA TYR A 219 6.00 -6.41 -5.30
C TYR A 219 7.22 -7.33 -5.35
N GLY A 220 8.42 -6.77 -5.35
CA GLY A 220 9.67 -7.54 -5.27
C GLY A 220 9.76 -8.37 -3.98
N CYS A 221 9.41 -7.79 -2.82
CA CYS A 221 9.36 -8.50 -1.55
C CYS A 221 8.34 -9.65 -1.57
N ALA A 222 7.14 -9.40 -2.10
CA ALA A 222 6.09 -10.41 -2.20
C ALA A 222 6.51 -11.56 -3.11
N SER A 223 7.10 -11.25 -4.27
CA SER A 223 7.61 -12.26 -5.21
C SER A 223 8.72 -13.09 -4.58
N ASN A 224 9.67 -12.46 -3.87
CA ASN A 224 10.76 -13.15 -3.18
C ASN A 224 10.23 -14.09 -2.07
N LEU A 225 9.26 -13.63 -1.28
CA LEU A 225 8.72 -14.43 -0.18
C LEU A 225 7.83 -15.59 -0.67
N ALA A 226 7.01 -15.36 -1.70
CA ALA A 226 6.01 -16.32 -2.17
C ALA A 226 6.63 -17.67 -2.56
N TRP A 227 7.72 -17.66 -3.33
CA TRP A 227 8.36 -18.90 -3.77
C TRP A 227 9.07 -19.63 -2.61
N LYS A 228 9.62 -18.90 -1.64
CA LYS A 228 10.24 -19.47 -0.44
C LYS A 228 9.22 -20.14 0.47
N LEU A 229 8.05 -19.52 0.66
CA LEU A 229 6.93 -20.13 1.36
C LEU A 229 6.41 -21.36 0.62
N ALA A 230 6.27 -21.30 -0.70
CA ALA A 230 5.88 -22.45 -1.50
C ALA A 230 6.89 -23.60 -1.38
N ALA A 231 8.19 -23.31 -1.35
CA ALA A 231 9.24 -24.28 -1.15
C ALA A 231 9.14 -24.99 0.21
N ALA A 232 8.95 -24.20 1.28
CA ALA A 232 8.78 -24.73 2.62
C ALA A 232 7.52 -25.58 2.77
N LEU A 233 6.38 -25.11 2.22
CA LEU A 233 5.12 -25.85 2.24
C LEU A 233 5.19 -27.16 1.43
N ARG A 234 6.03 -27.23 0.40
CA ARG A 234 6.28 -28.43 -0.41
C ARG A 234 7.39 -29.33 0.14
N GLY A 235 8.01 -28.97 1.26
CA GLY A 235 9.00 -29.79 1.96
C GLY A 235 10.43 -29.76 1.39
N TRP A 236 10.69 -28.98 0.33
CA TRP A 236 12.05 -28.84 -0.23
C TRP A 236 12.76 -27.54 0.18
N GLY A 237 12.03 -26.61 0.82
CA GLY A 237 12.57 -25.41 1.44
C GLY A 237 12.70 -25.56 2.97
N GLY A 238 13.89 -25.29 3.51
CA GLY A 238 14.14 -25.32 4.95
C GLY A 238 14.04 -23.95 5.63
N GLU A 239 14.24 -23.92 6.95
CA GLU A 239 14.23 -22.69 7.75
C GLU A 239 15.25 -21.65 7.26
N LEU A 240 16.43 -22.08 6.83
CA LEU A 240 17.45 -21.19 6.27
C LEU A 240 17.00 -20.49 4.98
N LEU A 241 16.19 -21.17 4.16
CA LEU A 241 15.61 -20.55 2.97
C LEU A 241 14.60 -19.47 3.36
N LEU A 242 13.79 -19.71 4.39
CA LEU A 242 12.86 -18.70 4.91
C LEU A 242 13.60 -17.52 5.57
N ASP A 243 14.68 -17.80 6.30
CA ASP A 243 15.53 -16.76 6.91
C ASP A 243 16.21 -15.87 5.86
N SER A 244 16.54 -16.41 4.69
CA SER A 244 17.12 -15.62 3.60
C SER A 244 16.23 -14.46 3.13
N TYR A 245 14.91 -14.51 3.35
CA TYR A 245 14.02 -13.38 3.04
C TYR A 245 14.46 -12.10 3.76
N ASN A 246 14.85 -12.22 5.03
CA ASN A 246 15.34 -11.11 5.85
C ASN A 246 16.71 -10.60 5.42
N VAL A 247 17.53 -11.47 4.81
CA VAL A 247 18.90 -11.12 4.38
C VAL A 247 18.88 -10.42 3.02
N GLU A 248 17.97 -10.84 2.14
CA GLU A 248 17.87 -10.35 0.76
C GLU A 248 16.98 -9.10 0.60
N ARG A 249 16.03 -8.87 1.51
CA ARG A 249 15.01 -7.81 1.43
C ARG A 249 15.10 -6.86 2.62
#